data_AF-A0A3N5BA66-F1
#
_entry.id   AF-A0A3N5BA66-F1
#
_cell.length_a   1.000
_cell.length_b   1.000
_cell.length_c   1.000
_cell.angle_alpha   90.00
_cell.angle_beta   90.00
_cell.angle_gamma   90.00
#
_symmetry.space_group_name_H-M   'P 1'
#
loop_
_entity.id
_entity.type
_entity.pdbx_description
1 polymer ?
#
loop_
_entity_poly.entity_id
_entity_poly.type
_entity_poly.pdbx_seq_one_letter_code
_entity_poly.pdbx_strand_id
1 'polypeptide(L)'
;MPNQKQKRLLVPQAASALDLFKIEVANELGYPTYGFPAITPENYREVLRRMKYEVAGELGLDRFIREGYWGDVPARLCGAVGGRIGGKIGGNMVRRMIKFAEQNLAQPR
;
A
#
# COMPACT_ATOMS: atom_id res chain seq x y z
N MET A 1 -8.61 -7.12 13.79
CA MET A 1 -8.47 -5.63 13.74
C MET A 1 -9.11 -5.12 12.45
N PRO A 2 -9.79 -3.96 12.46
CA PRO A 2 -9.05 -2.72 12.35
C PRO A 2 -9.55 -1.62 13.31
N ASN A 3 -8.71 -1.21 14.26
CA ASN A 3 -8.76 0.18 14.73
C ASN A 3 -7.86 0.99 13.79
N GLN A 4 -8.40 1.30 12.61
CA GLN A 4 -7.75 2.20 11.67
C GLN A 4 -7.95 3.60 12.26
N LYS A 5 -6.98 4.09 13.03
CA LYS A 5 -6.84 5.53 13.26
C LYS A 5 -6.77 6.16 11.87
N GLN A 6 -7.91 6.65 11.36
CA GLN A 6 -7.98 7.23 10.04
C GLN A 6 -7.11 8.48 10.11
N LYS A 7 -6.00 8.47 9.39
CA LYS A 7 -5.24 9.68 9.10
C LYS A 7 -6.17 10.55 8.26
N ARG A 8 -6.93 11.43 8.91
CA ARG A 8 -7.87 12.33 8.24
C ARG A 8 -7.07 13.20 7.29
N LEU A 9 -7.36 13.08 5.99
CA LEU A 9 -6.72 13.91 4.98
C LEU A 9 -7.11 15.36 5.21
N LEU A 10 -6.19 16.27 4.91
CA LEU A 10 -6.47 17.70 4.90
C LEU A 10 -7.60 18.03 3.92
N VAL A 11 -7.62 17.33 2.78
CA VAL A 11 -8.69 17.38 1.78
C VAL A 11 -9.41 16.03 1.77
N PRO A 12 -10.52 15.87 2.52
CA PRO A 12 -11.23 14.59 2.63
C PRO A 12 -11.70 14.04 1.28
N GLN A 13 -12.08 14.92 0.36
CA GLN A 13 -12.57 14.57 -0.97
C GLN A 13 -11.51 13.89 -1.84
N ALA A 14 -10.22 14.08 -1.52
CA ALA A 14 -9.12 13.45 -2.24
C ALA A 14 -8.90 11.96 -1.87
N ALA A 15 -9.61 11.44 -0.86
CA ALA A 15 -9.39 10.07 -0.37
C ALA A 15 -9.54 9.01 -1.47
N SER A 16 -10.63 9.08 -2.24
CA SER A 16 -10.91 8.15 -3.33
C SER A 16 -9.86 8.25 -4.44
N ALA A 17 -9.47 9.48 -4.82
CA ALA A 17 -8.44 9.70 -5.83
C ALA A 17 -7.07 9.13 -5.39
N LEU A 18 -6.68 9.29 -4.13
CA LEU A 18 -5.44 8.72 -3.61
C LEU A 18 -5.47 7.19 -3.57
N ASP A 19 -6.62 6.58 -3.29
CA ASP A 19 -6.74 5.12 -3.30
C ASP A 19 -6.63 4.56 -4.73
N LEU A 20 -7.25 5.21 -5.70
CA LEU A 20 -7.07 4.88 -7.13
C LEU A 20 -5.61 5.06 -7.55
N PHE A 21 -4.96 6.14 -7.11
CA PHE A 21 -3.57 6.39 -7.49
C PHE A 21 -2.60 5.35 -6.90
N LYS A 22 -2.87 4.83 -5.69
CA LYS A 22 -2.10 3.69 -5.15
C LYS A 22 -2.24 2.45 -6.03
N ILE A 23 -3.43 2.18 -6.57
CA ILE A 23 -3.69 1.03 -7.45
C ILE A 23 -2.95 1.20 -8.76
N GLU A 24 -2.99 2.40 -9.36
CA GLU A 24 -2.21 2.73 -10.56
C GLU A 24 -0.71 2.51 -10.33
N VAL A 25 -0.16 3.06 -9.24
CA VAL A 25 1.24 2.86 -8.86
C VAL A 25 1.55 1.38 -8.63
N ALA A 26 0.65 0.61 -8.03
CA ALA A 26 0.86 -0.82 -7.82
C ALA A 26 0.90 -1.61 -9.13
N ASN A 27 0.01 -1.29 -10.07
CA ASN A 27 0.01 -1.90 -11.41
C ASN A 27 1.30 -1.56 -12.17
N GLU A 28 1.73 -0.31 -12.16
CA GLU A 28 2.95 0.11 -12.84
C GLU A 28 4.22 -0.49 -12.25
N LEU A 29 4.27 -0.67 -10.93
CA LEU A 29 5.39 -1.32 -10.26
C LEU A 29 5.42 -2.84 -10.50
N GLY A 30 4.43 -3.41 -11.19
CA GLY A 30 4.38 -4.84 -11.52
C GLY A 30 4.12 -5.72 -10.30
N TYR A 31 3.31 -5.27 -9.35
CA TYR A 31 2.92 -6.11 -8.22
C TYR A 31 2.13 -7.35 -8.69
N PRO A 32 2.28 -8.52 -8.02
CA PRO A 32 1.63 -9.75 -8.41
C PRO A 32 0.10 -9.60 -8.37
N THR A 33 -0.55 -10.02 -9.45
CA THR A 33 -2.01 -9.93 -9.58
C THR A 33 -2.72 -11.23 -9.15
N TYR A 34 -2.00 -12.28 -8.80
CA TYR A 34 -2.56 -13.57 -8.34
C TYR A 34 -3.67 -14.15 -9.22
N GLY A 35 -3.49 -14.07 -10.54
CA GLY A 35 -4.44 -14.59 -11.53
C GLY A 35 -5.50 -13.59 -11.99
N PHE A 36 -5.53 -12.37 -11.43
CA PHE A 36 -6.32 -11.27 -11.99
C PHE A 36 -5.60 -10.63 -13.19
N PRO A 37 -6.34 -10.05 -14.16
CA PRO A 37 -5.73 -9.36 -15.30
C PRO A 37 -5.01 -8.07 -14.89
N ALA A 38 -5.51 -7.38 -13.86
CA ALA A 38 -4.92 -6.18 -13.28
C ALA A 38 -5.39 -6.00 -11.83
N ILE A 39 -4.71 -5.15 -11.08
CA ILE A 39 -5.15 -4.72 -9.75
C ILE A 39 -6.25 -3.67 -9.93
N THR A 40 -7.42 -3.92 -9.33
CA THR A 40 -8.60 -3.05 -9.38
C THR A 40 -9.07 -2.72 -7.96
N PRO A 41 -9.96 -1.72 -7.77
CA PRO A 41 -10.47 -1.39 -6.44
C PRO A 41 -11.13 -2.58 -5.71
N GLU A 42 -11.76 -3.47 -6.46
CA GLU A 42 -12.48 -4.63 -5.95
C GLU A 42 -11.51 -5.70 -5.42
N ASN A 43 -10.39 -5.92 -6.09
CA ASN A 43 -9.42 -6.97 -5.74
C ASN A 43 -8.23 -6.46 -4.92
N TYR A 44 -8.00 -5.15 -4.85
CA TYR A 44 -6.80 -4.56 -4.23
C TYR A 44 -6.56 -5.03 -2.79
N ARG A 45 -7.63 -5.15 -2.00
CA ARG A 45 -7.55 -5.65 -0.62
C ARG A 45 -7.10 -7.10 -0.54
N GLU A 46 -7.58 -7.94 -1.47
CA GLU A 46 -7.20 -9.36 -1.57
C GLU A 46 -5.73 -9.48 -1.96
N VAL A 47 -5.33 -8.79 -3.03
CA VAL A 47 -3.96 -8.76 -3.54
C VAL A 47 -2.98 -8.32 -2.45
N LEU A 48 -3.26 -7.20 -1.77
CA LEU A 48 -2.45 -6.72 -0.66
C LEU A 48 -2.36 -7.74 0.49
N ARG A 49 -3.46 -8.44 0.79
CA ARG A 49 -3.46 -9.43 1.87
C ARG A 49 -2.55 -10.61 1.53
N ARG A 50 -2.66 -11.16 0.31
CA ARG A 50 -1.81 -12.26 -0.15
C ARG A 50 -0.34 -11.88 -0.13
N MET A 51 0.00 -10.70 -0.66
CA MET A 51 1.36 -10.16 -0.62
C MET A 51 1.89 -10.05 0.80
N LYS A 52 1.08 -9.60 1.77
CA LYS A 52 1.52 -9.50 3.17
C LYS A 52 1.93 -10.86 3.73
N TYR A 53 1.19 -11.92 3.43
CA TYR A 53 1.52 -13.26 3.88
C TYR A 53 2.75 -13.82 3.16
N GLU A 54 2.87 -13.61 1.85
CA GLU A 54 4.04 -14.00 1.08
C GLU A 54 5.32 -13.34 1.61
N VAL A 55 5.29 -12.01 1.78
CA VAL A 55 6.41 -11.25 2.34
C VAL A 55 6.68 -11.61 3.80
N ALA A 56 5.65 -11.98 4.57
CA ALA A 56 5.86 -12.49 5.92
C ALA A 56 6.63 -13.81 5.92
N GLY A 57 6.28 -14.72 5.01
CA GLY A 57 6.98 -15.99 4.82
C GLY A 57 8.44 -15.77 4.42
N GLU A 58 8.70 -14.88 3.47
CA GLU A 58 10.06 -14.48 3.09
C GLU A 58 10.88 -13.90 4.27
N LEU A 59 10.19 -13.24 5.21
CA LEU A 59 10.79 -12.67 6.41
C LEU A 59 10.88 -13.66 7.59
N GLY A 60 10.42 -14.90 7.41
CA GLY A 60 10.39 -15.93 8.46
C GLY A 60 9.45 -15.58 9.61
N LEU A 61 8.37 -14.83 9.32
CA LEU A 61 7.42 -14.33 10.33
C LEU A 61 6.23 -15.27 10.56
N ASP A 62 6.13 -16.38 9.83
CA ASP A 62 4.98 -17.29 9.89
C ASP A 62 4.67 -17.75 11.31
N ARG A 63 5.72 -18.04 12.11
CA ARG A 63 5.59 -18.47 13.51
C ARG A 63 4.94 -17.43 14.43
N PHE A 64 5.00 -16.15 14.05
CA PHE A 64 4.40 -15.06 14.82
C PHE A 64 2.96 -14.80 14.39
N ILE A 65 2.58 -15.21 13.18
CA ILE A 65 1.25 -14.98 12.61
C ILE A 65 0.38 -16.22 12.86
N ARG A 66 0.04 -16.45 14.13
CA ARG A 66 -0.79 -17.59 14.54
C ARG A 66 -2.18 -17.47 13.92
N GLU A 67 -2.60 -18.49 13.17
CA GLU A 67 -3.94 -18.55 12.54
C GLU A 67 -4.27 -17.32 11.67
N GLY A 68 -3.26 -16.62 11.13
CA GLY A 68 -3.48 -15.39 10.36
C GLY A 68 -3.70 -14.13 11.22
N TYR A 69 -3.53 -14.21 12.54
CA TYR A 69 -3.67 -13.07 13.43
C TYR A 69 -2.38 -12.27 13.56
N TRP A 70 -2.47 -10.97 13.27
CA TRP A 70 -1.33 -10.04 13.30
C TRP A 70 -1.21 -9.24 14.61
N GLY A 71 -2.18 -9.36 15.53
CA GLY A 71 -2.23 -8.49 16.71
C GLY A 71 -1.13 -8.76 17.74
N ASP A 72 -0.65 -10.00 17.81
CA ASP A 72 0.43 -10.40 18.71
C ASP A 72 1.83 -10.24 18.07
N VAL A 73 1.86 -9.90 16.78
CA VAL A 73 3.10 -9.69 16.03
C VAL A 73 3.70 -8.35 16.43
N PRO A 74 4.97 -8.28 16.85
CA PRO A 74 5.63 -7.02 17.20
C PRO A 74 5.50 -5.97 16.10
N ALA A 75 5.16 -4.73 16.47
CA ALA A 75 4.90 -3.64 15.53
C ALA A 75 6.04 -3.40 14.51
N ARG A 76 7.29 -3.61 14.93
CA ARG A 76 8.47 -3.54 14.05
C ARG A 76 8.40 -4.56 12.90
N LEU A 77 7.94 -5.78 13.17
CA LEU A 77 7.84 -6.86 12.17
C LEU A 77 6.65 -6.61 11.24
N CYS A 78 5.51 -6.20 11.78
CA CYS A 78 4.38 -5.71 10.99
C CYS A 78 4.79 -4.56 10.06
N GLY A 79 5.60 -3.62 10.58
CA GLY A 79 6.17 -2.51 9.82
C GLY A 79 7.12 -2.96 8.72
N ALA A 80 7.92 -4.00 8.95
CA ALA A 80 8.81 -4.57 7.93
C ALA A 80 8.03 -5.15 6.74
N VAL A 81 6.98 -5.94 7.01
CA VAL A 81 6.09 -6.48 5.95
C VAL A 81 5.36 -5.34 5.25
N GLY A 82 4.73 -4.44 6.01
CA GLY A 82 3.99 -3.30 5.47
C GLY A 82 4.87 -2.35 4.65
N GLY A 83 6.13 -2.16 5.04
CA GLY A 83 7.10 -1.33 4.34
C GLY A 83 7.50 -1.87 2.98
N ARG A 84 7.70 -3.19 2.86
CA ARG A 84 8.01 -3.86 1.58
C ARG A 84 6.88 -3.77 0.56
N ILE A 85 5.65 -3.57 1.02
CA ILE A 85 4.44 -3.50 0.19
C ILE A 85 3.90 -2.07 0.14
N GLY A 86 3.15 -1.67 1.17
CA GLY A 86 2.47 -0.38 1.22
C GLY A 86 3.43 0.80 1.29
N GLY A 87 4.62 0.60 1.88
CA GLY A 87 5.67 1.61 1.90
C GLY A 87 6.19 1.96 0.50
N LYS A 88 6.42 0.95 -0.35
CA LYS A 88 6.84 1.15 -1.75
C LYS A 88 5.75 1.79 -2.61
N ILE A 89 4.50 1.33 -2.48
CA ILE A 89 3.36 1.89 -3.21
C ILE A 89 3.14 3.35 -2.79
N GLY A 90 2.98 3.60 -1.48
CA GLY A 90 2.73 4.94 -0.94
C GLY A 90 3.91 5.90 -1.16
N GLY A 91 5.15 5.43 -1.05
CA GLY A 91 6.34 6.24 -1.28
C GLY A 91 6.48 6.67 -2.74
N ASN A 92 6.21 5.78 -3.70
CA ASN A 92 6.20 6.14 -5.11
C ASN A 92 5.05 7.09 -5.47
N MET A 93 3.86 6.86 -4.92
CA MET A 93 2.72 7.77 -5.04
C MET A 93 3.10 9.20 -4.60
N VAL A 94 3.65 9.35 -3.38
CA VAL A 94 4.07 10.67 -2.86
C VAL A 94 5.16 11.30 -3.74
N ARG A 95 6.17 10.52 -4.15
CA ARG A 95 7.23 11.03 -5.03
C ARG A 95 6.68 11.58 -6.35
N ARG A 96 5.68 10.92 -6.94
CA ARG A 96 5.02 11.40 -8.16
C ARG A 96 4.18 12.64 -7.93
N MET A 97 3.46 12.72 -6.81
CA MET A 97 2.71 13.92 -6.44
C MET A 97 3.63 15.13 -6.32
N ILE A 98 4.79 14.97 -5.69
CA ILE A 98 5.80 16.03 -5.57
C ILE A 98 6.28 16.46 -6.96
N LYS A 99 6.64 15.51 -7.82
CA LYS A 99 7.08 15.80 -9.19
C LYS A 99 6.02 16.58 -9.97
N PHE A 100 4.75 16.19 -9.88
CA PHE A 100 3.65 16.90 -10.54
C PHE A 100 3.48 18.32 -10.00
N ALA A 101 3.59 18.50 -8.68
CA ALA A 101 3.53 19.83 -8.07
C ALA A 101 4.69 20.72 -8.52
N GLU A 102 5.92 20.20 -8.56
CA GLU A 102 7.11 20.92 -9.06
C GLU A 102 6.93 21.35 -10.52
N GLN A 103 6.42 20.47 -11.37
CA GLN A 103 6.13 20.77 -12.79
C GLN A 103 5.07 21.86 -12.96
N ASN A 104 4.04 21.86 -12.11
CA ASN A 104 3.01 22.90 -12.15
C ASN A 104 3.52 24.26 -11.64
N LEU A 105 4.45 24.25 -10.68
CA LEU A 105 5.10 25.47 -10.19
C LEU A 105 6.11 26.04 -11.19
N ALA A 106 6.76 25.18 -11.98
CA ALA A 106 7.73 25.59 -13.00
C ALA A 106 7.08 26.12 -14.30
N GLN A 107 5.78 25.88 -14.50
CA GLN A 107 5.06 26.41 -15.65
C GLN A 107 4.83 27.92 -15.48
N PRO A 108 5.22 28.75 -16.46
CA PRO A 108 4.86 30.17 -16.45
C PRO A 108 3.34 30.31 -16.50
N ARG A 109 2.80 31.22 -15.68
CA ARG A 109 1.37 31.54 -15.67
C ARG A 109 0.92 32.21 -16.96
#